data_AF-A0A958SX68-F1
#
_entry.id   AF-A0A958SX68-F1
#
_cell.length_a   1.000
_cell.length_b   1.000
_cell.length_c   1.000
_cell.angle_alpha   90.00
_cell.angle_beta   90.00
_cell.angle_gamma   90.00
#
_symmetry.space_group_name_H-M   'P 1'
#
loop_
_entity.id
_entity.type
_entity.pdbx_description
1 polymer ?
#
loop_
_entity_poly.entity_id
_entity_poly.type
_entity_poly.pdbx_seq_one_letter_code
_entity_poly.pdbx_strand_id
1 'polypeptide(L)' 'MKKNIFVVVHILLIGLTSFAQDNVFLERTFWKTNPSVETIDQKIKEGHNPSQPNSNNFDPVVYAILE' A
#
# COMPACT_ATOMS: atom_id res chain seq x y z
N MET A 1 -10.48 25.79 -28.17
CA MET A 1 -9.17 25.14 -27.92
C MET A 1 -8.77 25.13 -26.45
N LYS A 2 -8.71 26.29 -25.76
CA LYS A 2 -8.32 26.37 -24.32
C LYS A 2 -9.19 25.52 -23.36
N LYS A 3 -10.51 25.47 -23.59
CA LYS A 3 -11.47 24.65 -22.81
C LYS A 3 -11.19 23.14 -22.90
N ASN A 4 -10.73 22.66 -24.06
CA ASN A 4 -10.45 21.23 -24.28
C ASN A 4 -9.14 20.82 -23.60
N ILE A 5 -8.15 21.71 -23.54
CA ILE A 5 -6.91 21.53 -22.78
C ILE A 5 -7.20 21.40 -21.28
N PHE A 6 -8.09 22.22 -20.74
CA PHE A 6 -8.45 22.17 -19.33
C PHE A 6 -9.08 20.81 -18.95
N VAL A 7 -9.95 20.27 -19.81
CA VAL A 7 -10.57 18.95 -19.62
C VAL A 7 -9.52 17.83 -19.68
N VAL A 8 -8.59 17.88 -20.63
CA VAL A 8 -7.51 16.87 -20.75
C VAL A 8 -6.60 16.89 -19.52
N VAL A 9 -6.25 18.06 -19.00
CA VAL A 9 -5.45 18.20 -17.78
C VAL A 9 -6.19 17.65 -16.56
N HIS A 10 -7.50 17.88 -16.44
CA HIS A 10 -8.29 17.34 -15.33
C HIS A 10 -8.36 15.81 -15.37
N ILE A 11 -8.54 15.21 -16.55
CA ILE A 11 -8.55 13.75 -16.72
C ILE A 11 -7.19 13.14 -16.36
N LEU A 12 -6.09 13.79 -16.75
CA LEU A 12 -4.74 13.33 -16.42
C LEU A 12 -4.48 13.37 -14.91
N LEU A 13 -4.90 14.43 -14.21
CA LEU A 13 -4.71 14.58 -12.77
C LEU A 13 -5.48 13.53 -11.96
N ILE A 14 -6.70 13.17 -12.37
CA ILE A 14 -7.49 12.13 -11.71
C ILE A 14 -6.79 10.76 -11.83
N GLY A 15 -6.24 10.44 -13.01
CA GLY A 15 -5.52 9.19 -13.25
C GLY A 15 -4.26 8.99 -12.39
N LEU A 16 -3.65 10.06 -11.87
CA LEU A 16 -2.47 9.98 -11.00
C LEU A 16 -2.80 9.62 -9.55
N THR A 17 -4.05 9.84 -9.10
CA THR A 17 -4.45 9.60 -7.70
C THR A 17 -4.87 8.16 -7.40
N SER A 18 -5.06 7.34 -8.43
CA SER A 18 -5.65 5.99 -8.30
C SER A 18 -4.64 4.86 -8.09
N PHE A 19 -3.34 5.16 -7.91
CA PHE A 19 -2.29 4.14 -7.72
C PHE A 19 -1.71 4.14 -6.30
N ALA A 20 -2.55 4.27 -5.28
CA ALA A 20 -2.13 3.87 -3.94
C ALA A 20 -1.94 2.34 -3.95
N GLN A 21 -0.69 1.87 -3.79
CA GLN A 21 -0.40 0.45 -3.71
C GLN A 21 -0.90 -0.09 -2.36
N ASP A 22 -1.68 -1.17 -2.40
CA ASP A 22 -2.05 -1.89 -1.20
C ASP A 22 -0.81 -2.53 -0.57
N ASN A 23 -0.71 -2.40 0.75
CA ASN A 23 0.38 -2.98 1.51
C ASN A 23 -0.11 -4.26 2.19
N VAL A 24 0.33 -5.42 1.67
CA VAL A 24 -0.06 -6.73 2.19
C VAL A 24 0.24 -6.89 3.68
N PHE A 25 1.22 -6.15 4.20
CA PHE A 25 1.57 -6.21 5.61
C PHE A 25 0.56 -5.54 6.54
N LEU A 26 -0.37 -4.74 5.99
CA LEU A 26 -1.51 -4.19 6.74
C LEU A 26 -2.70 -5.16 6.82
N GLU A 27 -2.64 -6.27 6.10
CA GLU A 27 -3.66 -7.32 6.15
C GLU A 27 -3.37 -8.28 7.30
N ARG A 28 -4.26 -8.32 8.31
CA ARG A 28 -4.11 -9.25 9.46
C ARG A 28 -4.09 -10.72 9.02
N THR A 29 -4.75 -11.05 7.92
CA THR A 29 -4.76 -12.41 7.36
C THR A 29 -3.38 -12.84 6.86
N PHE A 30 -2.51 -11.92 6.43
CA PHE A 30 -1.12 -12.24 6.08
C PHE A 30 -0.38 -12.79 7.29
N TRP A 31 -0.42 -12.11 8.44
CA TRP A 31 0.28 -12.53 9.66
C TRP A 31 -0.27 -13.82 10.27
N LYS A 32 -1.59 -14.05 10.18
CA LYS A 32 -2.21 -15.33 10.57
C LYS A 32 -1.68 -16.56 9.83
N THR A 33 -1.05 -16.39 8.66
CA THR A 33 -0.41 -17.50 7.94
C THR A 33 0.94 -17.90 8.53
N ASN A 34 1.44 -17.17 9.54
CA ASN A 34 2.79 -17.29 10.07
C ASN A 34 3.85 -17.28 8.94
N PRO A 35 3.93 -16.18 8.17
CA PRO A 35 4.80 -16.10 7.01
C PRO A 35 6.28 -16.24 7.43
N SER A 36 7.07 -16.89 6.58
CA SER A 36 8.51 -17.02 6.85
C SER A 36 9.23 -15.68 6.65
N VAL A 37 10.42 -15.54 7.23
CA VAL A 37 11.27 -14.34 7.06
C VAL A 37 11.58 -14.10 5.57
N GLU A 38 11.81 -15.17 4.81
CA GLU A 38 12.07 -15.07 3.37
C GLU A 38 10.87 -14.51 2.60
N THR A 39 9.65 -14.86 3.03
CA THR A 39 8.41 -14.34 2.44
C THR A 39 8.26 -12.85 2.74
N ILE A 40 8.54 -12.44 3.98
CA ILE A 40 8.51 -11.04 4.39
C ILE A 40 9.54 -10.23 3.59
N ASP A 41 10.78 -10.71 3.49
CA ASP A 41 11.84 -10.07 2.72
C ASP A 41 11.49 -9.94 1.22
N GLN A 42 10.85 -10.96 0.65
CA GLN A 42 10.36 -10.90 -0.73
C GLN A 42 9.31 -9.79 -0.88
N LYS A 43 8.35 -9.69 0.03
CA LYS A 43 7.31 -8.65 0.00
C LYS A 43 7.87 -7.24 0.19
N ILE A 44 8.91 -7.07 1.00
CA ILE A 44 9.63 -5.79 1.12
C ILE A 44 10.27 -5.42 -0.23
N LYS A 45 10.93 -6.37 -0.91
CA LYS A 45 11.52 -6.16 -2.24
C LYS A 45 10.47 -5.83 -3.32
N GLU A 46 9.25 -6.35 -3.19
CA GLU A 46 8.11 -6.03 -4.06
C GLU A 46 7.55 -4.61 -3.82
N GLY A 47 8.04 -3.88 -2.79
CA GLY A 47 7.69 -2.50 -2.50
C GLY A 47 6.73 -2.31 -1.32
N HIS A 48 6.34 -3.39 -0.62
CA HIS A 48 5.50 -3.28 0.56
C HIS A 48 6.32 -2.74 1.75
N ASN A 49 5.86 -1.64 2.36
CA ASN A 49 6.59 -0.97 3.42
C ASN A 49 6.28 -1.62 4.80
N PRO A 50 7.27 -2.23 5.48
CA PRO A 50 7.05 -2.90 6.77
C PRO A 50 6.82 -1.94 7.94
N SER A 51 6.89 -0.62 7.74
CA SER A 51 6.64 0.40 8.76
C SER A 51 5.55 1.41 8.35
N GLN A 52 4.71 1.08 7.37
CA GLN A 52 3.62 1.96 6.94
C GLN A 52 2.50 2.00 8.00
N PRO A 53 2.15 3.17 8.54
CA PRO A 53 0.98 3.27 9.42
C PRO A 53 -0.32 3.16 8.62
N ASN A 54 -1.33 2.52 9.20
CA ASN A 54 -2.71 2.61 8.72
C ASN A 54 -3.44 3.83 9.32
N SER A 55 -4.74 3.98 9.03
CA SER A 55 -5.57 5.09 9.52
C SER A 55 -5.67 5.20 11.05
N ASN A 56 -5.44 4.09 11.77
CA ASN A 56 -5.40 4.02 13.23
C ASN A 56 -3.97 4.09 13.78
N ASN A 57 -2.98 4.38 12.94
CA ASN A 57 -1.56 4.43 13.28
C ASN A 57 -0.97 3.09 13.77
N PHE A 58 -1.57 1.96 13.38
CA PHE A 58 -0.92 0.65 13.52
C PHE A 58 -0.11 0.36 12.27
N ASP A 59 1.08 -0.18 12.46
CA ASP A 59 1.97 -0.59 11.39
C ASP A 59 1.97 -2.13 11.24
N PRO A 60 2.63 -2.67 10.21
CA PRO A 60 2.85 -4.10 10.07
C PRO A 60 3.48 -4.81 11.26
N VAL A 61 4.38 -4.15 12.00
CA VAL A 61 5.09 -4.75 13.14
C VAL A 61 4.11 -5.00 14.28
N VAL A 62 3.16 -4.08 14.50
CA VAL A 62 2.05 -4.28 15.43
C VAL A 62 1.24 -5.50 15.05
N TYR A 63 0.87 -5.67 13.77
CA TYR A 63 0.12 -6.85 13.34
C TYR A 63 0.91 -8.16 13.42
N ALA A 64 2.22 -8.13 13.16
CA ALA A 64 3.11 -9.28 13.35
C ALA A 64 3.17 -9.77 14.81
N ILE A 65 2.97 -8.87 15.78
CA ILE A 65 2.96 -9.21 17.21
C ILE A 65 1.57 -9.69 17.66
N LEU A 66 0.49 -9.19 17.05
CA LEU A 66 -0.89 -9.45 17.47
C LEU A 66 -1.51 -10.73 16.90
N GLU A 67 -1.10 -11.17 15.71
CA GLU A 67 -1.62 -12.38 15.05
C GLU A 67 -0.70 -13.59 15.21
#